data_AF-A0A818MSB4-F1
#
_entry.id   AF-A0A818MSB4-F1
#
_cell.length_a   1.000
_cell.length_b   1.000
_cell.length_c   1.000
_cell.angle_alpha   90.00
_cell.angle_beta   90.00
_cell.angle_gamma   90.00
#
_symmetry.space_group_name_H-M   'P 1'
#
loop_
_entity.id
_entity.type
_entity.pdbx_description
1 polymer ?
#
loop_
_entity_poly.entity_id
_entity_poly.type
_entity_poly.pdbx_seq_one_letter_code
_entity_poly.pdbx_strand_id
1 'polypeptide(L)' 'MADDIYVVEKILNKRILENGEIEYFLKWFGYNEDEATWEPEENVFCKDLIQLYEKSVNINENIDDECKLIISTILG' A
#
# COMPACT_ATOMS: atom_id res chain seq x y z
N MET A 1 20.64 9.57 19.29
CA MET A 1 19.71 8.51 18.89
C MET A 1 19.47 8.77 17.42
N ALA A 2 20.01 7.93 16.55
CA ALA A 2 19.79 8.10 15.13
C ALA A 2 18.42 7.49 14.84
N ASP A 3 17.53 8.25 14.19
CA ASP A 3 16.41 7.64 13.49
C ASP A 3 16.99 6.67 12.47
N ASP A 4 16.68 5.38 12.60
CA ASP A 4 17.17 4.36 11.70
C ASP A 4 16.40 4.46 10.37
N ILE A 5 17.04 5.07 9.36
CA ILE A 5 16.47 5.24 8.03
C ILE A 5 16.77 4.00 7.19
N TYR A 6 15.72 3.34 6.71
CA TYR A 6 15.82 2.17 5.83
C TYR A 6 15.24 2.45 4.44
N VAL A 7 15.74 1.74 3.43
CA VAL A 7 15.23 1.83 2.07
C VAL A 7 14.01 0.93 1.92
N VAL A 8 12.92 1.49 1.41
CA VAL A 8 11.68 0.77 1.11
C VAL A 8 11.74 0.19 -0.30
N GLU A 9 11.38 -1.09 -0.46
CA GLU A 9 11.26 -1.74 -1.76
C GLU A 9 9.88 -1.50 -2.39
N LYS A 10 8.81 -1.73 -1.63
CA LYS A 10 7.43 -1.52 -2.08
C LYS A 10 6.46 -1.33 -0.92
N ILE A 11 5.34 -0.67 -1.19
CA ILE A 11 4.17 -0.65 -0.30
C ILE A 11 3.33 -1.89 -0.63
N LEU A 12 3.03 -2.68 0.39
CA LEU A 12 2.26 -3.92 0.30
C LEU A 12 0.78 -3.68 0.58
N ASN A 13 0.48 -2.85 1.59
CA ASN A 13 -0.88 -2.63 2.06
C ASN A 13 -1.03 -1.23 2.68
N LYS A 14 -2.27 -0.82 2.90
CA LYS A 14 -2.66 0.41 3.59
C LYS A 14 -3.81 0.09 4.56
N ARG A 15 -3.81 0.77 5.71
CA ARG A 15 -4.97 0.79 6.61
C ARG A 15 -5.21 2.20 7.14
N ILE A 16 -6.45 2.46 7.50
CA ILE A 16 -6.86 3.67 8.22
C ILE A 16 -7.29 3.21 9.60
N LEU A 17 -6.63 3.73 10.63
CA LEU A 17 -6.94 3.43 12.03
C LEU A 17 -8.22 4.16 12.45
N GLU A 18 -8.82 3.74 13.57
CA GLU A 18 -10.07 4.33 14.08
C GLU A 18 -9.95 5.82 14.44
N ASN A 19 -8.74 6.28 14.74
CA ASN A 19 -8.43 7.68 15.00
C ASN A 19 -8.19 8.52 13.72
N GLY A 20 -8.29 7.90 12.54
CA GLY A 20 -8.08 8.54 11.24
C GLY A 20 -6.62 8.56 10.76
N GLU A 21 -5.68 7.98 11.52
CA GLU A 21 -4.29 7.89 11.10
C GLU A 21 -4.12 6.84 9.99
N ILE A 22 -3.24 7.15 9.04
CA ILE A 22 -2.94 6.29 7.89
C ILE A 22 -1.60 5.59 8.14
N GLU A 23 -1.61 4.28 7.97
CA GLU A 23 -0.40 3.47 8.00
C GLU A 23 -0.25 2.67 6.71
N TYR A 24 1.00 2.51 6.29
CA TYR A 24 1.39 1.70 5.14
C TYR A 24 2.22 0.50 5.60
N PHE A 25 1.94 -0.67 5.03
CA PHE A 25 2.72 -1.88 5.26
C PHE A 25 3.87 -1.92 4.27
N LEU A 26 5.11 -1.77 4.74
CA LEU A 26 6.28 -1.55 3.91
C LEU A 26 7.14 -2.80 3.82
N LYS A 27 7.46 -3.24 2.59
CA LYS A 27 8.54 -4.19 2.36
C LYS A 27 9.87 -3.45 2.38
N TRP A 28 10.75 -3.81 3.30
CA TRP A 28 12.10 -3.26 3.39
C TRP A 28 13.04 -3.87 2.35
N PHE A 29 13.90 -3.04 1.73
CA PHE A 29 14.83 -3.50 0.71
C PHE A 29 15.89 -4.43 1.30
N GLY A 30 16.02 -5.62 0.71
CA GLY A 30 16.98 -6.64 1.16
C GLY A 30 16.51 -7.51 2.33
N TYR A 31 15.28 -7.28 2.82
CA TYR A 31 14.65 -8.08 3.86
C TYR A 31 13.50 -8.92 3.28
N ASN A 32 13.11 -9.95 4.03
CA ASN A 32 11.96 -10.77 3.65
C ASN A 32 10.65 -10.01 3.86
N GLU A 33 9.59 -10.42 3.16
CA GLU A 33 8.27 -9.78 3.31
C GLU A 33 7.69 -9.98 4.72
N ASP A 34 8.08 -11.05 5.42
CA ASP A 34 7.69 -11.30 6.82
C ASP A 34 8.27 -10.28 7.82
N GLU A 35 9.30 -9.54 7.40
CA GLU A 35 9.90 -8.45 8.19
C GLU A 35 9.28 -7.09 7.86
N ALA A 36 8.27 -7.05 6.99
CA ALA A 36 7.53 -5.82 6.71
C ALA A 36 6.85 -5.30 7.98
N THR A 37 6.82 -3.98 8.12
CA THR A 37 6.20 -3.30 9.27
C THR A 37 5.17 -2.29 8.81
N TRP A 38 4.23 -1.97 9.71
CA TRP A 38 3.29 -0.86 9.52
C TRP A 38 3.97 0.43 9.97
N GLU A 39 4.13 1.36 9.04
CA GLU A 39 4.69 2.67 9.32
C GLU A 39 3.64 3.75 9.05
N PRO A 40 3.54 4.79 9.89
CA PRO A 40 2.65 5.91 9.65
C PRO A 40 3.04 6.63 8.35
N GLU A 41 2.08 7.25 7.68
CA GLU A 41 2.32 8.01 6.45
C GLU A 41 3.46 9.04 6.61
N GLU A 42 3.57 9.63 7.79
CA GLU A 42 4.60 10.63 8.13
C GLU A 42 6.03 10.07 8.09
N ASN A 43 6.21 8.77 8.32
CA ASN A 43 7.50 8.09 8.25
C ASN A 43 7.90 7.74 6.80
N VAL A 44 6.98 7.83 5.84
CA VAL A 44 7.24 7.51 4.43
C VAL A 44 7.64 8.77 3.67
N PHE A 45 8.96 9.02 3.61
CA PHE A 45 9.51 10.21 2.95
C PHE A 45 9.28 10.24 1.42
N CYS A 46 9.11 9.08 0.78
CA CYS A 46 8.92 8.99 -0.66
C CYS A 46 7.43 9.06 -1.02
N LYS A 47 6.91 10.26 -1.26
CA LYS A 47 5.51 10.47 -1.68
C LYS A 47 5.20 9.85 -3.04
N ASP A 48 6.19 9.67 -3.92
CA ASP A 48 6.01 8.99 -5.21
C ASP A 48 5.61 7.51 -5.02
N LEU A 49 6.20 6.81 -4.04
CA LEU A 49 5.84 5.43 -3.71
C LEU A 49 4.38 5.33 -3.25
N ILE A 50 3.95 6.26 -2.39
CA ILE A 50 2.55 6.35 -1.96
C ILE A 50 1.64 6.60 -3.16
N GLN A 51 1.95 7.58 -4.01
CA GLN A 51 1.12 7.88 -5.17
C GLN A 51 1.01 6.71 -6.15
N LEU A 52 2.09 5.98 -6.38
CA LEU A 52 2.08 4.79 -7.24
C LEU A 52 1.18 3.70 -6.64
N TYR A 53 1.30 3.44 -5.34
CA TYR A 53 0.46 2.49 -4.63
C TYR A 53 -1.03 2.88 -4.70
N GLU A 54 -1.36 4.12 -4.32
CA GLU A 54 -2.74 4.64 -4.34
C GLU A 54 -3.34 4.61 -5.76
N LYS A 55 -2.56 4.95 -6.80
CA LYS A 55 -3.03 4.84 -8.19
C LYS A 55 -3.35 3.39 -8.55
N SER A 56 -2.50 2.43 -8.17
CA SER A 56 -2.75 1.01 -8.44
C SER A 56 -3.95 0.47 -7.67
N VAL A 57 -4.14 0.84 -6.41
CA VAL A 57 -5.33 0.45 -5.62
C VAL A 57 -6.58 1.08 -6.20
N ASN A 58 -6.53 2.38 -6.50
CA ASN A 58 -7.66 3.09 -7.10
C ASN A 58 -8.03 2.51 -8.48
N ILE A 59 -7.07 2.06 -9.29
CA ILE A 59 -7.38 1.35 -10.54
C ILE A 59 -8.11 0.03 -10.27
N ASN A 60 -7.73 -0.74 -9.24
CA ASN A 60 -8.46 -1.97 -8.87
C ASN A 60 -9.86 -1.69 -8.29
N GLU A 61 -10.03 -0.58 -7.57
CA GLU A 61 -11.33 -0.14 -7.08
C GLU A 61 -12.20 0.47 -8.19
N ASN A 62 -11.61 1.21 -9.13
CA ASN A 62 -12.20 1.80 -10.35
C ASN A 62 -12.07 0.91 -11.61
N ILE A 63 -11.84 -0.40 -11.47
CA ILE A 63 -12.39 -1.33 -12.46
C ILE A 63 -13.89 -1.16 -12.26
N ASP A 64 -14.44 -0.26 -13.08
CA ASP A 64 -15.80 0.26 -13.07
C ASP A 64 -16.74 -0.84 -12.63
N ASP A 65 -17.67 -0.56 -11.72
CA ASP A 65 -18.63 -1.55 -11.24
C ASP A 65 -19.35 -2.29 -12.40
N GLU A 66 -19.37 -1.70 -13.60
CA GLU A 66 -19.77 -2.35 -14.86
C GLU A 66 -18.82 -3.48 -15.34
N CYS A 67 -17.50 -3.32 -15.20
CA CYS A 67 -16.49 -4.33 -15.55
C CYS A 67 -16.34 -5.44 -14.48
N LYS A 68 -16.58 -5.16 -13.19
CA LYS A 68 -16.58 -6.18 -12.12
C LYS A 68 -17.71 -7.19 -12.30
N LEU A 69 -18.86 -6.75 -12.83
CA LEU A 69 -20.00 -7.61 -13.16
C LEU A 69 -19.70 -8.58 -14.32
N ILE A 70 -18.89 -8.15 -15.30
CA ILE A 70 -18.49 -8.99 -16.43
C ILE A 70 -17.50 -10.07 -16.00
N ILE A 71 -16.52 -9.76 -15.13
CA ILE A 71 -15.53 -10.75 -14.65
C ILE A 71 -16.21 -11.83 -13.77
N SER A 72 -17.15 -11.46 -12.90
CA SER A 72 -17.86 -12.42 -12.03
C SER A 72 -18.82 -13.33 -12.80
N THR A 73 -19.33 -12.89 -13.95
CA THR A 73 -20.25 -13.67 -14.81
C THR A 73 -19.50 -14.70 -15.67
N ILE A 74 -18.23 -14.45 -16.02
CA ILE A 74 -17.45 -15.32 -16.93
C ILE A 74 -16.69 -16.43 -16.17
N LEU A 75 -16.38 -16.23 -14.88
CA LEU A 75 -15.59 -17.16 -14.08
C LEU A 75 -16.41 -17.94 -13.03
N GLY A 76 -17.70 -18.19 -13.32
CA GLY A 76 -18.55 -19.06 -12.50
C GLY A 76 -17.93 -20.44 -12.24
#